data_AF-A0A3R8U197-F1
#
_entry.id   AF-A0A3R8U197-F1
#
_cell.length_a   1.000
_cell.length_b   1.000
_cell.length_c   1.000
_cell.angle_alpha   90.00
_cell.angle_beta   90.00
_cell.angle_gamma   90.00
#
_symmetry.space_group_name_H-M   'P 1'
#
loop_
_entity.id
_entity.type
_entity.pdbx_description
1 polymer ?
#
loop_
_entity_poly.entity_id
_entity_poly.type
_entity_poly.pdbx_seq_one_letter_code
_entity_poly.pdbx_strand_id
1 'polypeptide(L)'
;MVVPVLANQDNAIERQLGARCPNDLAARLANQENLLVGACQGVMPAHLANALKAIPEQQLLLPRAARERQLSQKAWFKAVPGYGVRPDFIAVQNGLWVRSFEGADASTTVYLVSGPFTCVDGRYPDANVGKTMRLSTGNCREALVEQRVYQVTAGAAPQDITAQVMPAQPLLSDADKKRYGVEGTGVQLDPGKLQYGPALRWYADVSTEGKSEPRTYGEWGRLHLGFLVWTGERFEPRDTVPRGMWACDPVAPGDAACSGYADAGRDPFVVNSTAVVGQSAAP
;
A
#
# COMPACT_ATOMS: atom_id res chain seq x y z
N MET A 1 5.31 0.16 19.40
CA MET A 1 5.02 -1.02 18.56
C MET A 1 6.18 -1.19 17.61
N VAL A 2 6.79 -2.38 17.57
CA VAL A 2 7.95 -2.68 16.71
C VAL A 2 7.46 -3.66 15.65
N VAL A 3 7.63 -3.31 14.38
CA VAL A 3 7.34 -4.23 13.28
C VAL A 3 8.41 -5.33 13.32
N PRO A 4 8.04 -6.61 13.33
CA PRO A 4 9.02 -7.69 13.30
C PRO A 4 9.96 -7.55 12.09
N VAL A 5 11.21 -7.97 12.22
CA VAL A 5 12.12 -8.04 11.06
C VAL A 5 11.84 -9.34 10.32
N LEU A 6 11.52 -9.25 9.03
CA LEU A 6 11.40 -10.44 8.20
C LEU A 6 12.79 -10.93 7.77
N ALA A 7 13.17 -12.12 8.20
CA ALA A 7 14.36 -12.80 7.71
C ALA A 7 14.08 -13.41 6.32
N ASN A 8 14.23 -12.63 5.25
CA ASN A 8 14.04 -13.06 3.86
C ASN A 8 15.23 -12.67 2.97
N GLN A 9 16.40 -13.22 3.29
CA GLN A 9 17.61 -12.99 2.48
C GLN A 9 17.43 -13.54 1.05
N ASP A 10 17.89 -12.77 0.06
CA ASP A 10 17.87 -13.11 -1.37
C ASP A 10 16.50 -13.55 -1.93
N ASN A 11 15.40 -13.08 -1.32
CA ASN A 11 14.03 -13.45 -1.65
C ASN A 11 13.78 -14.97 -1.56
N ALA A 12 14.36 -15.62 -0.54
CA ALA A 12 14.26 -17.06 -0.34
C ALA A 12 12.81 -17.55 -0.25
N ILE A 13 11.92 -16.80 0.42
CA ILE A 13 10.51 -17.16 0.58
C ILE A 13 9.80 -17.19 -0.78
N GLU A 14 9.99 -16.17 -1.60
CA GLU A 14 9.39 -16.09 -2.94
C GLU A 14 9.94 -17.17 -3.88
N ARG A 15 11.24 -17.47 -3.78
CA ARG A 15 11.87 -18.55 -4.55
C ARG A 15 11.32 -19.93 -4.18
N GLN A 16 11.07 -20.18 -2.90
CA GLN A 16 10.42 -21.42 -2.44
C GLN A 16 9.01 -21.57 -2.99
N LEU A 17 8.31 -20.46 -3.25
CA LEU A 17 7.02 -20.43 -3.95
C LEU A 17 7.16 -20.53 -5.49
N GLY A 18 8.37 -20.78 -6.00
CA GLY A 18 8.65 -20.93 -7.43
C GLY A 18 8.74 -19.63 -8.21
N ALA A 19 8.90 -18.48 -7.54
CA ALA A 19 9.04 -17.19 -8.22
C ALA A 19 10.45 -16.99 -8.78
N ARG A 20 10.51 -16.28 -9.91
CA ARG A 20 11.75 -15.76 -10.49
C ARG A 20 12.02 -14.38 -9.91
N CYS A 21 13.11 -14.26 -9.16
CA CYS A 21 13.49 -13.03 -8.49
C CYS A 21 14.62 -12.29 -9.23
N PRO A 22 14.71 -10.95 -9.08
CA PRO A 22 15.80 -10.15 -9.61
C PRO A 22 17.18 -10.67 -9.21
N ASN A 23 18.08 -10.76 -10.18
CA ASN A 23 19.46 -11.22 -10.01
C ASN A 23 20.49 -10.12 -10.31
N ASP A 24 20.14 -9.10 -11.08
CA ASP A 24 20.97 -7.93 -11.34
C ASP A 24 20.46 -6.66 -10.61
N LEU A 25 21.32 -5.64 -10.56
CA LEU A 25 21.04 -4.39 -9.87
C LEU A 25 19.84 -3.63 -10.48
N ALA A 26 19.74 -3.55 -11.80
CA ALA A 26 18.67 -2.81 -12.46
C ALA A 26 17.30 -3.44 -12.13
N ALA A 27 17.21 -4.76 -12.19
CA ALA A 27 16.00 -5.49 -11.81
C ALA A 27 15.66 -5.37 -10.31
N ARG A 28 16.65 -5.22 -9.43
CA ARG A 28 16.44 -5.02 -7.98
C ARG A 28 15.92 -3.62 -7.65
N LEU A 29 16.25 -2.62 -8.47
CA LEU A 29 15.79 -1.24 -8.32
C LEU A 29 14.50 -0.96 -9.12
N ALA A 30 14.13 -1.84 -10.06
CA ALA A 30 12.90 -1.72 -10.82
C ALA A 30 11.67 -1.78 -9.89
N ASN A 31 10.75 -0.83 -10.08
CA ASN A 31 9.47 -0.81 -9.38
C ASN A 31 8.35 -1.40 -10.26
N GLN A 32 7.29 -1.90 -9.62
CA GLN A 32 6.06 -2.33 -10.29
C GLN A 32 4.88 -1.57 -9.67
N GLU A 33 4.11 -0.85 -10.50
CA GLU A 33 2.98 0.02 -10.11
C GLU A 33 3.35 1.02 -8.99
N ASN A 34 4.62 1.47 -8.93
CA ASN A 34 5.17 2.31 -7.86
C ASN A 34 5.00 1.74 -6.43
N LEU A 35 4.80 0.43 -6.30
CA LEU A 35 4.50 -0.24 -5.03
C LEU A 35 5.50 -1.32 -4.66
N LEU A 36 6.07 -2.00 -5.66
CA LEU A 36 6.94 -3.16 -5.46
C LEU A 36 8.30 -2.97 -6.11
N VAL A 37 9.30 -2.59 -5.32
CA VAL A 37 10.70 -2.49 -5.72
C VAL A 37 11.39 -3.83 -5.55
N GLY A 38 12.00 -4.31 -6.64
CA GLY A 38 12.76 -5.56 -6.67
C GLY A 38 11.93 -6.81 -6.41
N ALA A 39 10.63 -6.78 -6.71
CA ALA A 39 9.74 -7.92 -6.50
C ALA A 39 10.04 -9.11 -7.42
N CYS A 40 9.60 -10.29 -6.99
CA CYS A 40 9.72 -11.52 -7.77
C CYS A 40 8.48 -11.73 -8.64
N GLN A 41 8.66 -12.39 -9.78
CA GLN A 41 7.57 -12.76 -10.68
C GLN A 41 7.26 -14.24 -10.58
N GLY A 42 6.00 -14.59 -10.29
CA GLY A 42 5.58 -15.98 -10.18
C GLY A 42 4.06 -16.12 -10.14
N VAL A 43 3.57 -17.32 -9.82
CA VAL A 43 2.15 -17.50 -9.52
C VAL A 43 1.85 -16.79 -8.20
N MET A 44 0.79 -15.99 -8.15
CA MET A 44 0.41 -15.28 -6.93
C MET A 44 0.22 -16.27 -5.76
N PRO A 45 0.69 -15.95 -4.54
CA PRO A 45 0.44 -16.77 -3.36
C PRO A 45 -1.04 -17.15 -3.24
N ALA A 46 -1.31 -18.45 -3.04
CA ALA A 46 -2.65 -19.00 -3.18
C ALA A 46 -3.70 -18.32 -2.28
N HIS A 47 -3.32 -17.94 -1.06
CA HIS A 47 -4.20 -17.24 -0.13
C HIS A 47 -4.62 -15.85 -0.65
N LEU A 48 -3.70 -15.05 -1.21
CA LEU A 48 -4.01 -13.77 -1.86
C LEU A 48 -4.93 -13.97 -3.08
N ALA A 49 -4.58 -14.92 -3.96
CA ALA A 49 -5.39 -15.21 -5.14
C ALA A 49 -6.80 -15.70 -4.77
N ASN A 50 -6.93 -16.52 -3.72
CA ASN A 50 -8.21 -16.99 -3.22
C ASN A 50 -9.05 -15.85 -2.63
N ALA A 51 -8.45 -14.95 -1.85
CA ALA A 51 -9.12 -13.76 -1.34
C ALA A 51 -9.69 -12.90 -2.50
N LEU A 52 -8.85 -12.59 -3.49
CA LEU A 52 -9.26 -11.78 -4.65
C LEU A 52 -10.34 -12.44 -5.52
N LYS A 53 -10.28 -13.77 -5.73
CA LYS A 53 -11.32 -14.51 -6.44
C LYS A 53 -12.66 -14.43 -5.71
N ALA A 54 -12.63 -14.51 -4.39
CA ALA A 54 -13.82 -14.62 -3.55
C ALA A 54 -14.56 -13.29 -3.36
N ILE A 55 -13.92 -12.13 -3.60
CA ILE A 55 -14.59 -10.83 -3.51
C ILE A 55 -15.75 -10.76 -4.50
N PRO A 56 -16.96 -10.35 -4.09
CA PRO A 56 -18.10 -10.24 -5.00
C PRO A 56 -17.82 -9.31 -6.20
N GLU A 57 -18.30 -9.69 -7.38
CA GLU A 57 -18.18 -8.88 -8.59
C GLU A 57 -18.84 -7.51 -8.46
N GLN A 58 -19.93 -7.41 -7.70
CA GLN A 58 -20.62 -6.15 -7.42
C GLN A 58 -19.76 -5.18 -6.61
N GLN A 59 -18.72 -5.68 -5.94
CA GLN A 59 -17.78 -4.86 -5.19
C GLN A 59 -16.54 -4.56 -6.05
N LEU A 60 -15.84 -5.57 -6.55
CA LEU A 60 -14.56 -5.40 -7.25
C LEU A 60 -14.70 -5.09 -8.76
N LEU A 61 -15.92 -4.91 -9.26
CA LEU A 61 -16.33 -4.52 -10.63
C LEU A 61 -15.70 -5.29 -11.82
N LEU A 62 -14.87 -6.28 -11.53
CA LEU A 62 -14.22 -7.17 -12.48
C LEU A 62 -14.97 -8.51 -12.47
N PRO A 63 -15.44 -9.03 -13.62
CA PRO A 63 -16.12 -10.31 -13.66
C PRO A 63 -15.30 -11.46 -13.07
N ARG A 64 -15.95 -12.35 -12.30
CA ARG A 64 -15.24 -13.45 -11.62
C ARG A 64 -14.37 -14.27 -12.57
N ALA A 65 -14.91 -14.67 -13.73
CA ALA A 65 -14.16 -15.43 -14.72
C ALA A 65 -12.97 -14.66 -15.31
N ALA A 66 -13.08 -13.33 -15.45
CA ALA A 66 -11.97 -12.49 -15.87
C ALA A 66 -10.88 -12.43 -14.79
N ARG A 67 -11.26 -12.27 -13.52
CA ARG A 67 -10.33 -12.32 -12.38
C ARG A 67 -9.62 -13.67 -12.27
N GLU A 68 -10.33 -14.78 -12.42
CA GLU A 68 -9.74 -16.13 -12.38
C GLU A 68 -8.72 -16.33 -13.51
N ARG A 69 -9.00 -15.85 -14.72
CA ARG A 69 -8.03 -15.85 -15.82
C ARG A 69 -6.84 -14.92 -15.57
N GLN A 70 -7.06 -13.75 -14.98
CA GLN A 70 -6.00 -12.82 -14.61
C GLN A 70 -5.08 -13.44 -13.55
N LEU A 71 -5.65 -13.97 -12.47
CA LEU A 71 -4.92 -14.52 -11.32
C LEU A 71 -4.20 -15.85 -11.64
N SER A 72 -4.54 -16.50 -12.76
CA SER A 72 -3.76 -17.65 -13.26
C SER A 72 -2.48 -17.25 -14.00
N GLN A 73 -2.37 -15.98 -14.41
CA GLN A 73 -1.13 -15.43 -14.98
C GLN A 73 -0.12 -15.12 -13.88
N LYS A 74 1.13 -14.91 -14.29
CA LYS A 74 2.17 -14.45 -13.37
C LYS A 74 1.84 -13.06 -12.82
N ALA A 75 2.10 -12.88 -11.54
CA ALA A 75 2.02 -11.62 -10.81
C ALA A 75 3.39 -11.25 -10.24
N TRP A 76 3.55 -9.98 -9.90
CA TRP A 76 4.68 -9.53 -9.10
C TRP A 76 4.30 -9.60 -7.64
N PHE A 77 5.13 -10.23 -6.80
CA PHE A 77 4.85 -10.32 -5.37
C PHE A 77 6.13 -10.32 -4.52
N LYS A 78 5.94 -10.02 -3.24
CA LYS A 78 6.99 -9.97 -2.23
C LYS A 78 6.44 -10.40 -0.87
N ALA A 79 7.22 -11.17 -0.13
CA ALA A 79 7.01 -11.41 1.28
C ALA A 79 7.52 -10.20 2.08
N VAL A 80 6.69 -9.70 2.99
CA VAL A 80 6.96 -8.48 3.74
C VAL A 80 6.75 -8.71 5.23
N PRO A 81 7.35 -7.88 6.10
CA PRO A 81 7.15 -8.05 7.53
C PRO A 81 5.70 -7.80 7.95
N GLY A 82 5.22 -8.63 8.87
CA GLY A 82 3.87 -8.61 9.42
C GLY A 82 3.85 -9.00 10.89
N TYR A 83 2.68 -8.90 11.53
CA TYR A 83 2.51 -9.24 12.96
C TYR A 83 2.10 -10.71 13.19
N GLY A 84 1.74 -11.43 12.13
CA GLY A 84 1.30 -12.81 12.21
C GLY A 84 2.43 -13.82 12.34
N VAL A 85 2.04 -15.09 12.46
CA VAL A 85 2.98 -16.24 12.49
C VAL A 85 3.65 -16.45 11.13
N ARG A 86 2.96 -16.06 10.05
CA ARG A 86 3.47 -16.11 8.68
C ARG A 86 3.85 -14.71 8.21
N PRO A 87 4.79 -14.60 7.25
CA PRO A 87 5.01 -13.33 6.58
C PRO A 87 3.74 -12.85 5.89
N ASP A 88 3.54 -11.53 5.93
CA ASP A 88 2.61 -10.86 5.04
C ASP A 88 3.10 -11.03 3.59
N PHE A 89 2.18 -10.96 2.63
CA PHE A 89 2.50 -10.87 1.22
C PHE A 89 1.83 -9.67 0.60
N ILE A 90 2.57 -8.99 -0.28
CA ILE A 90 2.01 -7.96 -1.17
C ILE A 90 2.20 -8.41 -2.61
N ALA A 91 1.17 -8.24 -3.43
CA ALA A 91 1.17 -8.62 -4.83
C ALA A 91 0.48 -7.57 -5.69
N VAL A 92 0.98 -7.43 -6.92
CA VAL A 92 0.49 -6.50 -7.94
C VAL A 92 0.25 -7.26 -9.23
N GLN A 93 -0.91 -7.01 -9.85
CA GLN A 93 -1.24 -7.55 -11.18
C GLN A 93 -2.32 -6.71 -11.88
N ASN A 94 -2.01 -6.18 -13.07
CA ASN A 94 -2.92 -5.42 -13.94
C ASN A 94 -3.70 -4.31 -13.20
N GLY A 95 -2.99 -3.41 -12.51
CA GLY A 95 -3.58 -2.31 -11.74
C GLY A 95 -4.35 -2.71 -10.47
N LEU A 96 -4.46 -4.00 -10.17
CA LEU A 96 -4.92 -4.50 -8.89
C LEU A 96 -3.70 -4.76 -7.99
N TRP A 97 -3.78 -4.38 -6.73
CA TRP A 97 -2.83 -4.87 -5.74
C TRP A 97 -3.53 -5.34 -4.47
N VAL A 98 -2.89 -6.28 -3.79
CA VAL A 98 -3.37 -6.82 -2.52
C VAL A 98 -2.19 -6.99 -1.58
N ARG A 99 -2.41 -6.66 -0.31
CA ARG A 99 -1.51 -7.00 0.78
C ARG A 99 -2.27 -7.78 1.84
N SER A 100 -1.75 -8.94 2.25
CA SER A 100 -2.21 -9.59 3.48
C SER A 100 -1.61 -8.90 4.70
N PHE A 101 -2.41 -8.84 5.75
CA PHE A 101 -1.98 -8.57 7.12
C PHE A 101 -2.31 -9.83 7.90
N GLU A 102 -1.32 -10.69 8.06
CA GLU A 102 -1.46 -11.96 8.75
C GLU A 102 -1.66 -11.70 10.25
N GLY A 103 -2.66 -12.36 10.83
CA GLY A 103 -2.93 -12.31 12.26
C GLY A 103 -2.29 -13.48 13.02
N ALA A 104 -2.68 -13.66 14.28
CA ALA A 104 -2.20 -14.77 15.12
C ALA A 104 -2.56 -16.14 14.52
N ASP A 105 -3.67 -16.20 13.78
CA ASP A 105 -4.09 -17.36 13.00
C ASP A 105 -4.77 -16.95 11.68
N ALA A 106 -5.04 -17.94 10.83
CA ALA A 106 -5.60 -17.71 9.50
C ALA A 106 -7.00 -17.05 9.50
N SER A 107 -7.77 -17.16 10.59
CA SER A 107 -9.11 -16.56 10.70
C SER A 107 -9.07 -15.06 11.00
N THR A 108 -7.94 -14.58 11.52
CA THR A 108 -7.69 -13.17 11.83
C THR A 108 -6.93 -12.42 10.73
N THR A 109 -6.63 -13.11 9.62
CA THR A 109 -5.94 -12.49 8.48
C THR A 109 -6.89 -11.57 7.72
N VAL A 110 -6.42 -10.35 7.43
CA VAL A 110 -7.15 -9.39 6.60
C VAL A 110 -6.36 -9.05 5.34
N TYR A 111 -7.05 -8.59 4.32
CA TYR A 111 -6.49 -8.28 3.01
C TYR A 111 -6.85 -6.85 2.65
N LEU A 112 -5.83 -5.99 2.57
CA LEU A 112 -5.98 -4.66 1.99
C LEU A 112 -5.86 -4.79 0.48
N VAL A 113 -6.94 -4.49 -0.23
CA VAL A 113 -7.04 -4.61 -1.68
C VAL A 113 -7.22 -3.22 -2.27
N SER A 114 -6.45 -2.92 -3.30
CA SER A 114 -6.73 -1.78 -4.17
C SER A 114 -7.18 -2.26 -5.53
N GLY A 115 -8.31 -1.72 -5.98
CA GLY A 115 -8.95 -2.12 -7.23
C GLY A 115 -10.12 -1.22 -7.61
N PRO A 116 -10.78 -1.53 -8.73
CA PRO A 116 -11.91 -0.76 -9.23
C PRO A 116 -13.16 -1.06 -8.40
N PHE A 117 -13.49 -0.17 -7.46
CA PHE A 117 -14.57 -0.40 -6.49
C PHE A 117 -15.81 0.46 -6.72
N THR A 118 -15.66 1.59 -7.43
CA THR A 118 -16.76 2.52 -7.68
C THR A 118 -16.87 2.82 -9.16
N CYS A 119 -18.00 2.45 -9.77
CA CYS A 119 -18.24 2.74 -11.18
C CYS A 119 -18.51 4.22 -11.41
N VAL A 120 -17.87 4.81 -12.43
CA VAL A 120 -17.98 6.23 -12.77
C VAL A 120 -18.32 6.47 -14.24
N ASP A 121 -18.87 5.45 -14.92
CA ASP A 121 -19.40 5.58 -16.28
C ASP A 121 -20.25 6.85 -16.47
N GLY A 122 -19.89 7.66 -17.46
CA GLY A 122 -20.62 8.88 -17.82
C GLY A 122 -20.40 10.07 -16.87
N ARG A 123 -19.53 9.95 -15.86
CA ARG A 123 -19.05 11.09 -15.08
C ARG A 123 -17.81 11.68 -15.77
N TYR A 124 -17.79 13.01 -15.96
CA TYR A 124 -16.59 13.69 -16.44
C TYR A 124 -15.42 13.47 -15.45
N PRO A 125 -14.16 13.40 -15.94
CA PRO A 125 -12.96 13.13 -15.12
C PRO A 125 -12.68 14.18 -14.04
N ASP A 126 -13.48 15.24 -13.94
CA ASP A 126 -13.17 16.45 -13.18
C ASP A 126 -13.71 16.42 -11.74
N ALA A 127 -14.53 15.42 -11.36
CA ALA A 127 -15.14 15.38 -10.03
C ALA A 127 -14.34 14.57 -9.00
N ASN A 128 -13.43 13.70 -9.43
CA ASN A 128 -12.59 12.91 -8.54
C ASN A 128 -11.20 12.76 -9.15
N VAL A 129 -10.22 13.43 -8.56
CA VAL A 129 -8.80 13.18 -8.85
C VAL A 129 -8.39 11.87 -8.13
N GLY A 130 -9.02 10.78 -8.56
CA GLY A 130 -8.62 9.40 -8.25
C GLY A 130 -8.08 8.76 -9.51
N LYS A 131 -7.13 7.84 -9.39
CA LYS A 131 -6.67 7.04 -10.54
C LYS A 131 -7.86 6.19 -11.00
N THR A 132 -8.49 6.55 -12.11
CA THR A 132 -9.51 5.69 -12.72
C THR A 132 -8.83 4.53 -13.43
N MET A 133 -9.55 3.41 -13.51
CA MET A 133 -9.16 2.25 -14.28
C MET A 133 -10.25 1.97 -15.32
N ARG A 134 -9.83 1.83 -16.58
CA ARG A 134 -10.69 1.32 -17.64
C ARG A 134 -10.84 -0.18 -17.51
N LEU A 135 -12.07 -0.66 -17.53
CA LEU A 135 -12.40 -2.08 -17.44
C LEU A 135 -12.79 -2.58 -18.83
N SER A 136 -12.12 -3.64 -19.29
CA SER A 136 -12.39 -4.26 -20.59
C SER A 136 -13.57 -5.22 -20.57
N THR A 137 -14.11 -5.53 -19.39
CA THR A 137 -15.15 -6.53 -19.16
C THR A 137 -16.02 -6.14 -17.98
N GLY A 138 -17.28 -6.58 -17.98
CA GLY A 138 -18.25 -6.26 -16.93
C GLY A 138 -19.21 -5.15 -17.35
N ASN A 139 -20.05 -4.72 -16.42
CA ASN A 139 -21.09 -3.71 -16.66
C ASN A 139 -20.61 -2.26 -16.45
N CYS A 140 -19.37 -2.10 -15.99
CA CYS A 140 -18.73 -0.81 -15.80
C CYS A 140 -17.56 -0.68 -16.78
N ARG A 141 -17.41 0.46 -17.45
CA ARG A 141 -16.32 0.74 -18.40
C ARG A 141 -15.18 1.51 -17.74
N GLU A 142 -15.50 2.34 -16.76
CA GLU A 142 -14.52 3.13 -16.00
C GLU A 142 -14.87 3.16 -14.52
N ALA A 143 -13.90 2.84 -13.67
CA ALA A 143 -14.09 2.77 -12.23
C ALA A 143 -12.99 3.52 -11.48
N LEU A 144 -13.31 4.08 -10.32
CA LEU A 144 -12.34 4.63 -9.38
C LEU A 144 -11.57 3.50 -8.72
N VAL A 145 -10.25 3.63 -8.69
CA VAL A 145 -9.38 2.76 -7.91
C VAL A 145 -9.36 3.26 -6.47
N GLU A 146 -9.84 2.43 -5.56
CA GLU A 146 -9.93 2.71 -4.13
C GLU A 146 -9.25 1.59 -3.34
N GLN A 147 -9.14 1.76 -2.03
CA GLN A 147 -8.66 0.74 -1.11
C GLN A 147 -9.78 0.24 -0.22
N ARG A 148 -9.88 -1.09 -0.08
CA ARG A 148 -10.81 -1.75 0.82
C ARG A 148 -10.11 -2.84 1.61
N VAL A 149 -10.57 -3.08 2.84
CA VAL A 149 -10.06 -4.12 3.71
C VAL A 149 -11.07 -5.25 3.81
N TYR A 150 -10.64 -6.45 3.49
CA TYR A 150 -11.44 -7.66 3.50
C TYR A 150 -10.99 -8.62 4.59
N GLN A 151 -11.93 -9.15 5.37
CA GLN A 151 -11.69 -10.32 6.19
C GLN A 151 -12.20 -11.57 5.47
N VAL A 152 -11.37 -12.62 5.44
CA VAL A 152 -11.75 -13.90 4.81
C VAL A 152 -11.85 -14.97 5.90
N THR A 153 -13.07 -15.39 6.18
CA THR A 153 -13.35 -16.50 7.11
C THR A 153 -13.55 -17.78 6.31
N ALA A 154 -13.02 -18.91 6.81
CA ALA A 154 -13.15 -20.20 6.14
C ALA A 154 -14.62 -20.54 5.87
N GLY A 155 -14.94 -20.88 4.62
CA GLY A 155 -16.29 -21.25 4.19
C GLY A 155 -17.28 -20.09 4.03
N ALA A 156 -16.86 -18.84 4.25
CA ALA A 156 -17.68 -17.66 4.07
C ALA A 156 -17.19 -16.78 2.90
N ALA A 157 -18.09 -15.95 2.38
CA ALA A 157 -17.70 -14.89 1.45
C ALA A 157 -16.84 -13.84 2.18
N PRO A 158 -15.85 -13.20 1.52
CA PRO A 158 -15.08 -12.12 2.11
C PRO A 158 -15.99 -11.00 2.59
N GLN A 159 -15.76 -10.54 3.82
CA GLN A 159 -16.48 -9.42 4.39
C GLN A 159 -15.67 -8.14 4.20
N ASP A 160 -16.30 -7.12 3.60
CA ASP A 160 -15.74 -5.76 3.57
C ASP A 160 -15.85 -5.15 4.97
N ILE A 161 -14.71 -5.00 5.63
CA ILE A 161 -14.58 -4.43 6.98
C ILE A 161 -13.94 -3.03 6.94
N THR A 162 -13.80 -2.42 5.76
CA THR A 162 -13.09 -1.15 5.57
C THR A 162 -13.53 -0.07 6.56
N ALA A 163 -14.84 0.14 6.71
CA ALA A 163 -15.39 1.14 7.62
C ALA A 163 -15.13 0.84 9.12
N GLN A 164 -14.81 -0.40 9.47
CA GLN A 164 -14.53 -0.81 10.85
C GLN A 164 -13.06 -0.62 11.22
N VAL A 165 -12.16 -0.89 10.27
CA VAL A 165 -10.72 -0.95 10.54
C VAL A 165 -9.91 0.17 9.90
N MET A 166 -10.48 0.94 8.98
CA MET A 166 -9.80 2.04 8.31
C MET A 166 -10.45 3.37 8.73
N PRO A 167 -9.67 4.33 9.26
CA PRO A 167 -10.14 5.69 9.49
C PRO A 167 -10.67 6.31 8.19
N ALA A 168 -11.69 7.15 8.32
CA ALA A 168 -12.19 7.94 7.20
C ALA A 168 -11.08 8.81 6.61
N GLN A 169 -11.13 9.03 5.29
CA GLN A 169 -10.21 9.93 4.62
C GLN A 169 -10.29 11.34 5.26
N PRO A 170 -9.14 11.97 5.58
CA PRO A 170 -9.12 13.34 6.08
C PRO A 170 -9.79 14.30 5.10
N LEU A 171 -10.65 15.18 5.61
CA LEU A 171 -11.27 16.24 4.82
C LEU A 171 -10.45 17.52 4.96
N LEU A 172 -10.08 18.12 3.83
CA LEU A 172 -9.53 19.47 3.81
C LEU A 172 -10.64 20.50 4.05
N SER A 173 -10.38 21.48 4.91
CA SER A 173 -11.28 22.61 5.08
C SER A 173 -11.34 23.44 3.79
N ASP A 174 -12.42 24.19 3.56
CA ASP A 174 -12.51 25.06 2.37
C ASP A 174 -11.42 26.15 2.37
N ALA A 175 -10.97 26.57 3.56
CA ALA A 175 -9.84 27.46 3.71
C ALA A 175 -8.53 26.80 3.26
N ASP A 176 -8.30 25.53 3.62
CA ASP A 176 -7.11 24.78 3.18
C ASP A 176 -7.14 24.49 1.68
N LYS A 177 -8.29 24.07 1.13
CA LYS A 177 -8.47 23.88 -0.32
C LYS A 177 -8.12 25.15 -1.08
N LYS A 178 -8.66 26.30 -0.64
CA LYS A 178 -8.35 27.61 -1.23
C LYS A 178 -6.88 28.00 -1.05
N ARG A 179 -6.30 27.76 0.13
CA ARG A 179 -4.89 28.08 0.44
C ARG A 179 -3.94 27.31 -0.46
N TYR A 180 -4.23 26.04 -0.72
CA TYR A 180 -3.33 25.14 -1.45
C TYR A 180 -3.69 24.94 -2.92
N GLY A 181 -4.77 25.55 -3.40
CA GLY A 181 -5.27 25.37 -4.76
C GLY A 181 -5.70 23.92 -5.05
N VAL A 182 -6.18 23.21 -4.03
CA VAL A 182 -6.63 21.82 -4.15
C VAL A 182 -8.11 21.83 -4.51
N GLU A 183 -8.44 21.54 -5.76
CA GLU A 183 -9.83 21.34 -6.19
C GLU A 183 -10.28 19.88 -5.98
N GLY A 184 -11.53 19.68 -5.58
CA GLY A 184 -12.15 18.34 -5.47
C GLY A 184 -11.65 17.44 -4.32
N THR A 185 -11.73 16.12 -4.51
CA THR A 185 -11.24 15.05 -3.61
C THR A 185 -9.72 14.83 -3.75
N GLY A 186 -8.93 15.91 -3.67
CA GLY A 186 -7.48 15.90 -3.89
C GLY A 186 -6.64 15.16 -2.83
N VAL A 187 -7.28 14.41 -1.92
CA VAL A 187 -6.59 13.60 -0.90
C VAL A 187 -6.37 12.20 -1.46
N GLN A 188 -5.12 11.75 -1.43
CA GLN A 188 -4.66 10.48 -1.98
C GLN A 188 -3.98 9.64 -0.90
N LEU A 189 -4.12 8.32 -1.01
CA LEU A 189 -3.43 7.37 -0.16
C LEU A 189 -2.16 6.93 -0.87
N ASP A 190 -1.02 7.07 -0.21
CA ASP A 190 0.27 6.53 -0.66
C ASP A 190 0.47 5.13 -0.09
N PRO A 191 0.40 4.08 -0.93
CA PRO A 191 0.74 2.72 -0.54
C PRO A 191 2.22 2.37 -0.72
N GLY A 192 3.05 3.25 -1.29
CA GLY A 192 4.38 2.91 -1.82
C GLY A 192 5.34 2.27 -0.82
N LYS A 193 5.12 2.47 0.48
CA LYS A 193 5.92 1.89 1.57
C LYS A 193 5.32 0.65 2.24
N LEU A 194 4.15 0.19 1.78
CA LEU A 194 3.56 -1.09 2.23
C LEU A 194 4.42 -2.32 1.91
N GLN A 195 5.37 -2.21 1.00
CA GLN A 195 6.31 -3.29 0.73
C GLN A 195 7.43 -3.44 1.79
N TYR A 196 7.51 -2.53 2.78
CA TYR A 196 8.53 -2.55 3.83
C TYR A 196 7.94 -2.57 5.24
N GLY A 197 6.80 -1.91 5.45
CA GLY A 197 6.19 -1.77 6.76
C GLY A 197 4.67 -1.59 6.67
N PRO A 198 3.95 -1.64 7.80
CA PRO A 198 2.49 -1.65 7.85
C PRO A 198 1.85 -0.26 7.69
N ALA A 199 2.56 0.70 7.10
CA ALA A 199 2.16 2.10 7.05
C ALA A 199 1.74 2.56 5.64
N LEU A 200 0.73 3.42 5.62
CA LEU A 200 0.21 4.18 4.50
C LEU A 200 0.29 5.67 4.85
N ARG A 201 0.17 6.57 3.86
CA ARG A 201 0.13 8.02 4.11
C ARG A 201 -0.97 8.70 3.32
N TRP A 202 -1.80 9.50 3.98
CA TRP A 202 -2.65 10.46 3.31
C TRP A 202 -1.85 11.70 2.92
N TYR A 203 -1.99 12.12 1.67
CA TYR A 203 -1.40 13.35 1.18
C TYR A 203 -2.32 14.06 0.19
N ALA A 204 -2.04 15.34 -0.07
CA ALA A 204 -2.58 16.06 -1.22
C ALA A 204 -1.42 16.65 -2.03
N ASP A 205 -1.50 16.57 -3.35
CA ASP A 205 -0.59 17.31 -4.21
C ASP A 205 -0.98 18.79 -4.13
N VAL A 206 0.00 19.67 -3.84
CA VAL A 206 -0.23 21.10 -3.73
C VAL A 206 0.77 21.85 -4.61
N SER A 207 0.34 22.94 -5.24
CA SER A 207 1.26 23.80 -5.99
C SER A 207 2.07 24.64 -4.99
N THR A 208 3.29 24.21 -4.67
CA THR A 208 4.17 25.01 -3.81
C THR A 208 4.85 26.10 -4.63
N GLU A 209 4.15 27.20 -4.91
CA GLU A 209 4.76 28.44 -5.39
C GLU A 209 5.61 29.08 -4.28
N GLY A 210 6.79 28.51 -4.03
CA GLY A 210 7.89 29.13 -3.26
C GLY A 210 7.66 29.39 -1.76
N LYS A 211 6.49 29.09 -1.20
CA LYS A 211 6.21 29.25 0.24
C LYS A 211 6.47 27.95 0.98
N SER A 212 7.38 28.00 1.97
CA SER A 212 7.59 26.90 2.91
C SER A 212 6.32 26.71 3.74
N GLU A 213 5.69 25.56 3.60
CA GLU A 213 4.52 25.16 4.36
C GLU A 213 4.94 24.13 5.42
N PRO A 214 4.72 24.36 6.72
CA PRO A 214 5.09 23.41 7.78
C PRO A 214 4.57 21.98 7.58
N ARG A 215 3.45 21.83 6.85
CA ARG A 215 2.85 20.52 6.59
C ARG A 215 3.34 19.82 5.31
N THR A 216 4.27 20.41 4.55
CA THR A 216 4.75 19.78 3.32
C THR A 216 5.96 18.87 3.52
N TYR A 217 6.11 17.91 2.61
CA TYR A 217 7.22 16.97 2.58
C TYR A 217 7.69 16.71 1.14
N GLY A 218 8.91 16.19 1.02
CA GLY A 218 9.54 15.86 -0.26
C GLY A 218 9.92 17.09 -1.09
N GLU A 219 10.62 16.86 -2.20
CA GLU A 219 11.08 17.95 -3.08
C GLU A 219 9.94 18.60 -3.88
N TRP A 220 8.84 17.88 -4.08
CA TRP A 220 7.70 18.30 -4.92
C TRP A 220 6.56 18.96 -4.17
N GLY A 221 6.71 19.16 -2.85
CA GLY A 221 5.76 19.91 -2.05
C GLY A 221 4.42 19.22 -1.88
N ARG A 222 4.39 17.97 -1.38
CA ARG A 222 3.14 17.29 -1.02
C ARG A 222 2.70 17.70 0.37
N LEU A 223 1.41 17.94 0.57
CA LEU A 223 0.82 18.21 1.88
C LEU A 223 0.61 16.90 2.64
N HIS A 224 1.21 16.74 3.81
CA HIS A 224 0.98 15.60 4.69
C HIS A 224 -0.34 15.74 5.47
N LEU A 225 -1.14 14.67 5.49
CA LEU A 225 -2.45 14.63 6.15
C LEU A 225 -2.57 13.50 7.18
N GLY A 226 -1.46 12.85 7.52
CA GLY A 226 -1.39 11.74 8.46
C GLY A 226 -0.93 10.43 7.82
N PHE A 227 -0.33 9.58 8.62
CA PHE A 227 -0.11 8.17 8.33
C PHE A 227 -1.28 7.32 8.83
N LEU A 228 -1.47 6.17 8.22
CA LEU A 228 -2.28 5.09 8.76
C LEU A 228 -1.36 3.90 9.01
N VAL A 229 -1.32 3.40 10.24
CA VAL A 229 -0.46 2.28 10.63
C VAL A 229 -1.31 1.11 11.06
N TRP A 230 -1.15 -0.04 10.42
CA TRP A 230 -1.78 -1.28 10.87
C TRP A 230 -1.18 -1.71 12.21
N THR A 231 -2.02 -2.01 13.19
CA THR A 231 -1.62 -2.37 14.55
C THR A 231 -1.67 -3.86 14.86
N GLY A 232 -2.08 -4.68 13.89
CA GLY A 232 -2.47 -6.08 14.12
C GLY A 232 -3.99 -6.26 14.12
N GLU A 233 -4.75 -5.20 14.37
CA GLU A 233 -6.23 -5.25 14.46
C GLU A 233 -6.92 -4.23 13.55
N ARG A 234 -6.37 -3.02 13.44
CA ARG A 234 -6.92 -1.91 12.66
C ARG A 234 -5.84 -0.92 12.25
N PHE A 235 -6.18 -0.03 11.32
CA PHE A 235 -5.35 1.13 11.01
C PHE A 235 -5.59 2.25 12.02
N GLU A 236 -4.51 2.73 12.62
CA GLU A 236 -4.54 3.90 13.49
C GLU A 236 -3.92 5.13 12.80
N PRO A 237 -4.56 6.31 12.89
CA PRO A 237 -3.98 7.53 12.38
C PRO A 237 -2.79 7.97 13.25
N ARG A 238 -1.72 8.44 12.59
CA ARG A 238 -0.49 8.92 13.24
C ARG A 238 0.02 10.14 12.49
N ASP A 239 0.41 11.20 13.20
CA ASP A 239 1.05 12.35 12.55
C ASP A 239 2.49 12.05 12.12
N THR A 240 3.18 11.19 12.87
CA THR A 240 4.56 10.80 12.57
C THR A 240 4.75 9.31 12.72
N VAL A 241 5.72 8.77 11.98
CA VAL A 241 6.12 7.37 12.06
C VAL A 241 7.65 7.28 12.15
N PRO A 242 8.17 6.25 12.82
CA PRO A 242 9.60 6.00 12.82
C PRO A 242 10.08 5.53 11.45
N ARG A 243 11.35 5.79 11.11
CA ARG A 243 11.99 5.33 9.85
C ARG A 243 11.82 3.83 9.61
N GLY A 244 11.77 3.00 10.66
CA GLY A 244 11.53 1.56 10.53
C GLY A 244 10.12 1.18 10.04
N MET A 245 9.13 2.08 10.13
CA MET A 245 7.78 1.89 9.58
C MET A 245 7.60 2.54 8.21
N TRP A 246 8.47 3.48 7.84
CA TRP A 246 8.48 4.17 6.55
C TRP A 246 9.89 4.13 5.95
N ALA A 247 10.29 2.94 5.52
CA ALA A 247 11.64 2.68 5.05
C ALA A 247 11.92 3.34 3.69
N CYS A 248 13.18 3.71 3.47
CA CYS A 248 13.63 4.21 2.18
C CYS A 248 13.68 3.08 1.16
N ASP A 249 13.44 3.43 -0.10
CA ASP A 249 13.67 2.54 -1.22
C ASP A 249 15.17 2.21 -1.32
N PRO A 250 15.51 1.01 -1.80
CA PRO A 250 16.89 0.67 -2.10
C PRO A 250 17.44 1.64 -3.17
N VAL A 251 18.70 2.01 -3.02
CA VAL A 251 19.45 2.86 -3.96
C VAL A 251 20.62 2.07 -4.56
N ALA A 252 21.26 2.61 -5.61
CA ALA A 252 22.41 1.94 -6.19
C ALA A 252 23.60 1.96 -5.22
N PRO A 253 24.51 0.97 -5.31
CA PRO A 253 25.74 0.98 -4.50
C PRO A 253 26.52 2.28 -4.70
N GLY A 254 26.86 2.96 -3.61
CA GLY A 254 27.57 4.25 -3.63
C GLY A 254 26.66 5.48 -3.49
N ASP A 255 25.35 5.33 -3.69
CA ASP A 255 24.39 6.40 -3.45
C ASP A 255 24.15 6.62 -1.94
N ALA A 256 23.80 7.85 -1.57
CA ALA A 256 23.41 8.17 -0.21
C ALA A 256 22.10 7.47 0.17
N ALA A 257 22.00 7.00 1.41
CA ALA A 257 20.75 6.41 1.89
C ALA A 257 19.58 7.38 1.71
N CYS A 258 18.44 6.88 1.23
CA CYS A 258 17.23 7.67 0.98
C CYS A 258 17.36 8.74 -0.11
N SER A 259 18.34 8.64 -1.00
CA SER A 259 18.45 9.54 -2.16
C SER A 259 17.56 9.14 -3.34
N GLY A 260 16.80 8.05 -3.24
CA GLY A 260 15.87 7.61 -4.27
C GLY A 260 14.77 8.64 -4.50
N TYR A 261 14.27 8.75 -5.74
CA TYR A 261 13.30 9.78 -6.13
C TYR A 261 12.06 9.87 -5.22
N ALA A 262 11.55 8.72 -4.74
CA ALA A 262 10.38 8.68 -3.86
C ALA A 262 10.67 9.11 -2.41
N ASP A 263 11.95 9.11 -1.99
CA ASP A 263 12.40 9.42 -0.64
C ASP A 263 13.20 10.72 -0.56
N ALA A 264 13.52 11.32 -1.71
CA ALA A 264 14.31 12.52 -1.82
C ALA A 264 13.63 13.73 -1.15
N GLY A 265 14.45 14.60 -0.58
CA GLY A 265 14.02 15.78 0.15
C GLY A 265 13.76 15.53 1.63
N ARG A 266 13.32 16.59 2.32
CA ARG A 266 13.02 16.54 3.76
C ARG A 266 11.63 15.95 3.97
N ASP A 267 11.54 14.98 4.87
CA ASP A 267 10.26 14.49 5.40
C ASP A 267 10.24 14.66 6.93
N PRO A 268 9.64 15.76 7.44
CA PRO A 268 9.63 16.03 8.88
C PRO A 268 8.72 15.07 9.66
N PHE A 269 7.95 14.23 8.97
CA PHE A 269 6.99 13.30 9.59
C PHE A 269 7.54 11.88 9.76
N VAL A 270 8.69 11.60 9.13
CA VAL A 270 9.43 10.34 9.34
C VAL A 270 10.57 10.61 10.30
N VAL A 271 10.33 10.27 11.57
CA VAL A 271 11.27 10.55 12.65
C VAL A 271 12.27 9.41 12.83
N ASN A 272 13.49 9.72 13.25
CA ASN A 272 14.42 8.68 13.68
C ASN A 272 13.93 8.12 15.01
N SER A 273 13.52 6.86 15.05
CA SER A 273 13.28 6.18 16.31
C SER A 273 14.61 5.92 17.00
N THR A 274 14.91 6.70 18.03
CA THR A 274 15.69 6.17 19.16
C THR A 274 14.77 5.25 19.96
N ALA A 275 14.81 3.95 19.69
CA ALA A 275 14.46 2.94 20.68
C ALA A 275 15.78 2.20 20.94
N VAL A 276 16.33 2.08 22.15
CA VAL A 276 15.73 1.79 23.46
C VAL A 276 16.76 2.17 24.55
N VAL A 277 16.42 2.92 25.61
CA VAL A 277 17.09 2.72 26.91
C VAL A 277 16.27 1.69 27.66
N GLY A 278 16.58 0.43 27.36
CA GLY A 278 16.29 -0.67 28.24
C GLY A 278 17.34 -0.52 29.33
N GLN A 279 16.92 -0.17 30.53
CA GLN A 279 17.75 -0.43 31.69
C GLN A 279 17.90 -1.94 31.78
N SER A 280 19.09 -2.42 31.44
CA SER A 280 19.60 -3.70 31.91
C SER A 280 20.60 -3.41 33.01
N ALA A 281 20.28 -3.91 34.21
CA ALA A 281 21.18 -4.50 35.23
C ALA A 281 20.34 -4.61 36.52
N ALA A 282 19.77 -5.78 36.85
CA ALA A 282 20.40 -6.92 37.54
C ALA A 282 20.56 -6.68 39.06
N PRO A 283 20.58 -7.72 39.92
CA PRO A 283 20.29 -9.14 39.73
C PRO A 283 18.88 -9.57 40.20
#